data_AF-A0A816HPF3-F1
#
_entry.id   AF-A0A816HPF3-F1
#
_cell.length_a   1.000
_cell.length_b   1.000
_cell.length_c   1.000
_cell.angle_alpha   90.00
_cell.angle_beta   90.00
_cell.angle_gamma   90.00
#
_symmetry.space_group_name_H-M   'P 1'
#
loop_
_entity.id
_entity.type
_entity.pdbx_description
1 polymer ?
#
loop_
_entity_poly.entity_id
_entity_poly.type
_entity_poly.pdbx_seq_one_letter_code
_entity_poly.pdbx_strand_id
1 'polypeptide(L)'
;SHGGLCAMFHDREHVEEFKHPFASPCPRTPFDCPHFIALSEANNTQGLPHSIQEHCIKYAHTIHVARNECSSGDRCKRLADEEHLNSFSHPNVPDVRPVCQYGDKCREQHKFDHKVSYRHPSTSADGVVQYYGSNEDTDFVQNQ
;
A
#
# COMPACT_ATOMS: atom_id res chain seq x y z
N SER A 1 -9.43 -17.25 -10.17
CA SER A 1 -8.21 -16.41 -10.04
C SER A 1 -8.48 -15.37 -8.97
N HIS A 2 -7.74 -15.39 -7.85
CA HIS A 2 -7.94 -14.47 -6.72
C HIS A 2 -7.37 -13.06 -6.98
N GLY A 3 -7.62 -12.46 -8.15
CA GLY A 3 -7.23 -11.07 -8.46
C GLY A 3 -5.80 -10.69 -8.04
N GLY A 4 -5.57 -9.41 -7.72
CA GLY A 4 -4.32 -8.93 -7.11
C GLY A 4 -4.22 -9.18 -5.60
N LEU A 5 -5.05 -10.07 -5.05
CA LEU A 5 -5.23 -10.26 -3.61
C LEU A 5 -4.88 -11.70 -3.23
N CYS A 6 -3.75 -11.89 -2.56
CA CYS A 6 -3.32 -13.18 -2.05
C CYS A 6 -3.05 -13.05 -0.56
N ALA A 7 -3.89 -13.64 0.30
CA ALA A 7 -3.67 -13.67 1.74
C ALA A 7 -2.42 -14.47 2.14
N MET A 8 -2.03 -15.43 1.29
CA MET A 8 -0.89 -16.33 1.47
C MET A 8 0.39 -15.80 0.80
N PHE A 9 0.51 -14.49 0.57
CA PHE A 9 1.65 -13.93 -0.16
C PHE A 9 3.01 -14.10 0.55
N HIS A 10 2.98 -14.35 1.86
CA HIS A 10 4.16 -14.64 2.66
C HIS A 10 4.57 -16.12 2.59
N ASP A 11 3.66 -16.99 2.13
CA ASP A 11 3.95 -18.40 1.93
C ASP A 11 4.64 -18.57 0.57
N ARG A 12 5.92 -18.91 0.62
CA ARG A 12 6.76 -19.05 -0.56
C ARG A 12 6.27 -20.18 -1.47
N GLU A 13 5.81 -21.29 -0.88
CA GLU A 13 5.30 -22.43 -1.65
C GLU A 13 4.05 -22.02 -2.41
N HIS A 14 3.10 -21.34 -1.74
CA HIS A 14 1.91 -20.79 -2.37
C HIS A 14 2.24 -19.83 -3.53
N VAL A 15 3.18 -18.90 -3.32
CA VAL A 15 3.55 -17.91 -4.34
C VAL A 15 4.25 -18.53 -5.55
N GLU A 16 5.00 -19.62 -5.35
CA GLU A 16 5.68 -20.34 -6.43
C GLU A 16 4.71 -21.26 -7.21
N GLU A 17 3.71 -21.84 -6.55
CA GLU A 17 2.77 -22.78 -7.16
C GLU A 17 1.60 -22.10 -7.89
N PHE A 18 1.17 -20.93 -7.42
CA PHE A 18 -0.01 -20.24 -7.96
C PHE A 18 0.40 -19.03 -8.83
N LYS A 19 -0.38 -18.76 -9.88
CA LYS A 19 -0.18 -17.57 -10.73
C LYS A 19 -0.85 -16.34 -10.11
N HIS A 20 -0.06 -15.33 -9.80
CA HIS A 20 -0.55 -14.02 -9.35
C HIS A 20 -0.36 -12.96 -10.44
N PRO A 21 -1.21 -11.91 -10.47
CA PRO A 21 -1.05 -10.78 -11.39
C PRO A 21 -0.06 -9.72 -10.85
N PHE A 22 0.51 -9.92 -9.67
CA PHE A 22 1.57 -9.07 -9.10
C PHE A 22 2.96 -9.65 -9.35
N ALA A 23 3.97 -8.79 -9.36
CA ALA A 23 5.37 -9.22 -9.42
C ALA A 23 5.71 -10.07 -8.20
N SER A 24 6.62 -11.04 -8.36
CA SER A 24 7.03 -11.90 -7.25
C SER A 24 7.40 -11.05 -6.03
N PRO A 25 6.84 -11.34 -4.84
CA PRO A 25 7.17 -10.60 -3.64
C PRO A 25 8.66 -10.73 -3.34
N CYS A 26 9.26 -9.70 -2.75
CA CYS A 26 10.62 -9.83 -2.27
C CYS A 26 10.68 -10.92 -1.19
N PRO A 27 11.64 -11.85 -1.21
CA PRO A 27 11.76 -12.89 -0.18
C PRO A 27 11.94 -12.34 1.24
N ARG A 28 12.26 -11.04 1.35
CA ARG A 28 12.46 -10.33 2.60
C ARG A 28 11.38 -9.27 2.87
N THR A 29 10.33 -9.18 2.05
CA THR A 29 9.17 -8.34 2.39
C THR A 29 8.28 -9.01 3.42
N PRO A 30 7.55 -8.24 4.24
CA PRO A 30 7.43 -6.78 4.21
C PRO A 30 8.54 -6.01 4.95
N PHE A 31 9.33 -6.65 5.84
CA PHE A 31 10.10 -5.88 6.84
C PHE A 31 11.64 -6.00 6.75
N ASP A 32 12.20 -7.00 6.08
CA ASP A 32 13.65 -7.29 6.10
C ASP A 32 14.35 -7.02 4.77
N CYS A 33 13.73 -6.26 3.86
CA CYS A 33 14.35 -5.94 2.58
C CYS A 33 15.22 -4.67 2.71
N PRO A 34 16.57 -4.77 2.76
CA PRO A 34 17.43 -3.60 2.89
C PRO A 34 17.33 -2.66 1.68
N HIS A 35 17.02 -3.20 0.49
CA HIS A 35 16.81 -2.40 -0.72
C HIS A 35 15.53 -1.57 -0.62
N PHE A 36 14.46 -2.14 -0.05
CA PHE A 36 13.22 -1.42 0.16
C PHE A 36 13.35 -0.36 1.24
N ILE A 37 14.02 -0.67 2.35
CA ILE A 37 14.32 0.29 3.41
C ILE A 37 15.09 1.47 2.82
N ALA A 38 16.20 1.19 2.11
CA ALA A 38 17.01 2.22 1.46
C ALA A 38 16.21 3.04 0.43
N LEU A 39 15.30 2.42 -0.33
CA LEU A 39 14.41 3.12 -1.25
C LEU A 39 13.42 4.02 -0.50
N SER A 40 12.83 3.52 0.59
CA SER A 40 11.81 4.23 1.37
C SER A 40 12.35 5.43 2.12
N GLU A 41 13.62 5.38 2.53
CA GLU A 41 14.32 6.46 3.24
C GLU A 41 14.99 7.48 2.28
N ALA A 42 14.99 7.20 0.97
CA ALA A 42 15.67 8.06 0.00
C ALA A 42 14.88 9.33 -0.29
N ASN A 43 15.52 10.48 -0.04
CA ASN A 43 15.01 11.79 -0.48
C ASN A 43 15.03 11.96 -2.01
N ASN A 44 15.87 11.19 -2.71
CA ASN A 44 15.97 11.18 -4.16
C ASN A 44 16.24 9.75 -4.66
N THR A 45 15.23 9.12 -5.26
CA THR A 45 15.31 7.76 -5.77
C THR A 45 16.24 7.61 -6.96
N GLN A 46 16.48 8.68 -7.73
CA GLN A 46 17.41 8.66 -8.88
C GLN A 46 18.88 8.60 -8.44
N GLY A 47 19.19 9.01 -7.21
CA GLY A 47 20.53 8.96 -6.63
C GLY A 47 20.89 7.59 -6.03
N LEU A 48 19.96 6.64 -6.00
CA LEU A 48 20.20 5.32 -5.42
C LEU A 48 21.06 4.45 -6.34
N PRO A 49 21.88 3.55 -5.78
CA PRO A 49 22.55 2.50 -6.54
C PRO A 49 21.61 1.77 -7.50
N HIS A 50 22.10 1.49 -8.72
CA HIS A 50 21.33 0.77 -9.75
C HIS A 50 20.75 -0.55 -9.25
N SER A 51 21.49 -1.27 -8.40
CA SER A 51 21.05 -2.54 -7.80
C SER A 51 19.79 -2.40 -6.93
N ILE A 52 19.61 -1.27 -6.24
CA ILE A 52 18.40 -0.99 -5.46
C ILE A 52 17.22 -0.70 -6.39
N GLN A 53 17.45 0.10 -7.44
CA GLN A 53 16.42 0.43 -8.42
C GLN A 53 15.92 -0.83 -9.15
N GLU A 54 16.83 -1.67 -9.65
CA GLU A 54 16.48 -2.94 -10.31
C GLU A 54 15.75 -3.90 -9.37
N HIS A 55 16.18 -4.00 -8.11
CA HIS A 55 15.51 -4.82 -7.12
C HIS A 55 14.06 -4.39 -6.91
N CYS A 56 13.81 -3.09 -6.75
CA CYS A 56 12.49 -2.53 -6.51
C CYS A 56 11.58 -2.49 -7.75
N ILE A 57 12.14 -2.60 -8.95
CA ILE A 57 11.36 -2.82 -10.17
C ILE A 57 10.97 -4.30 -10.28
N LYS A 58 11.86 -5.21 -9.91
CA LYS A 58 11.68 -6.66 -10.08
C LYS A 58 10.75 -7.28 -9.06
N TYR A 59 10.78 -6.80 -7.81
CA TYR A 59 10.05 -7.39 -6.71
C TYR A 59 8.94 -6.46 -6.21
N ALA A 60 7.79 -7.02 -5.85
CA ALA A 60 6.77 -6.26 -5.14
C ALA A 60 7.19 -6.08 -3.67
N HIS A 61 7.23 -4.82 -3.20
CA HIS A 61 7.56 -4.49 -1.81
C HIS A 61 6.38 -4.04 -0.95
N THR A 62 5.22 -3.89 -1.56
CA THR A 62 3.99 -3.55 -0.87
C THR A 62 2.91 -4.47 -1.36
N ILE A 63 2.15 -5.01 -0.43
CA ILE A 63 1.05 -5.91 -0.77
C ILE A 63 -0.22 -5.22 -0.32
N HIS A 64 -1.16 -5.18 -1.25
CA HIS A 64 -2.43 -4.51 -1.06
C HIS A 64 -3.13 -5.20 0.12
N VAL A 65 -3.17 -4.53 1.27
CA VAL A 65 -4.07 -4.93 2.35
C VAL A 65 -5.47 -4.72 1.78
N ALA A 66 -6.18 -5.82 1.54
CA ALA A 66 -7.54 -5.77 1.03
C ALA A 66 -8.38 -4.92 1.98
N ARG A 67 -8.94 -3.83 1.47
CA ARG A 67 -9.90 -3.02 2.20
C ARG A 67 -11.30 -3.54 1.89
N ASN A 68 -12.20 -3.40 2.85
CA ASN A 68 -13.61 -3.73 2.63
C ASN A 68 -14.16 -2.82 1.53
N GLU A 69 -14.96 -3.36 0.61
CA GLU A 69 -15.64 -2.51 -0.36
C GLU A 69 -16.57 -1.54 0.38
N CYS A 70 -16.50 -0.26 0.01
CA CYS A 70 -17.41 0.71 0.59
C CYS A 70 -18.85 0.39 0.16
N SER A 71 -19.76 0.23 1.12
CA SER A 71 -21.18 -0.03 0.86
C SER A 71 -21.87 1.05 0.01
N SER A 72 -21.32 2.27 0.00
CA SER A 72 -21.82 3.38 -0.81
C SER A 72 -21.24 3.41 -2.23
N GLY A 73 -20.25 2.57 -2.54
CA GLY A 73 -19.64 2.45 -3.87
C GLY A 73 -19.13 3.79 -4.42
N ASP A 74 -19.57 4.11 -5.64
CA ASP A 74 -19.29 5.36 -6.37
C ASP A 74 -20.01 6.60 -5.79
N ARG A 75 -21.09 6.40 -5.05
CA ARG A 75 -21.89 7.47 -4.42
C ARG A 75 -21.42 7.85 -3.02
N CYS A 76 -20.25 7.36 -2.61
CA CYS A 76 -19.69 7.66 -1.31
C CYS A 76 -19.39 9.16 -1.15
N LYS A 77 -19.94 9.76 -0.09
CA LYS A 77 -19.68 11.18 0.25
C LYS A 77 -18.39 11.38 1.05
N ARG A 78 -17.76 10.27 1.49
CA ARG A 78 -16.52 10.25 2.30
C ARG A 78 -15.27 10.05 1.44
N LEU A 79 -15.34 10.25 0.13
CA LEU A 79 -14.17 10.20 -0.76
C LEU A 79 -13.13 11.30 -0.47
N ALA A 80 -13.47 12.32 0.31
CA ALA A 80 -12.54 13.35 0.77
C ALA A 80 -11.94 13.07 2.17
N ASP A 81 -12.36 11.96 2.81
CA ASP A 81 -11.94 11.55 4.14
C ASP A 81 -10.83 10.50 4.00
N GLU A 82 -9.61 10.87 4.39
CA GLU A 82 -8.41 10.03 4.26
C GLU A 82 -8.53 8.74 5.09
N GLU A 83 -9.12 8.81 6.29
CA GLU A 83 -9.30 7.66 7.16
C GLU A 83 -10.27 6.65 6.53
N HIS A 84 -11.33 7.16 5.92
CA HIS A 84 -12.29 6.35 5.15
C HIS A 84 -11.61 5.67 3.95
N LEU A 85 -10.88 6.44 3.14
CA LEU A 85 -10.14 5.87 2.00
C LEU A 85 -9.07 4.87 2.44
N ASN A 86 -8.51 5.01 3.65
CA ASN A 86 -7.54 4.06 4.21
C ASN A 86 -8.19 2.76 4.70
N SER A 87 -9.51 2.73 4.89
CA SER A 87 -10.24 1.58 5.42
C SER A 87 -11.12 0.88 4.39
N PHE A 88 -11.52 1.58 3.31
CA PHE A 88 -12.47 1.07 2.32
C PHE A 88 -11.98 1.23 0.87
N SER A 89 -12.29 0.23 0.04
CA SER A 89 -12.03 0.22 -1.40
C SER A 89 -13.18 0.87 -2.17
N HIS A 90 -12.88 1.54 -3.28
CA HIS A 90 -13.86 2.14 -4.18
C HIS A 90 -13.54 1.83 -5.65
N PRO A 91 -14.55 1.58 -6.52
CA PRO A 91 -14.30 1.18 -7.91
C PRO A 91 -13.48 2.19 -8.74
N ASN A 92 -13.61 3.49 -8.42
CA ASN A 92 -12.98 4.58 -9.17
C ASN A 92 -11.84 5.27 -8.40
N VAL A 93 -11.38 4.68 -7.30
CA VAL A 93 -10.27 5.23 -6.50
C VAL A 93 -9.21 4.15 -6.35
N PRO A 94 -7.95 4.41 -6.73
CA PRO A 94 -6.88 3.47 -6.48
C PRO A 94 -6.74 3.21 -4.97
N ASP A 95 -6.73 1.93 -4.55
CA ASP A 95 -6.50 1.58 -3.15
C ASP A 95 -5.13 2.08 -2.65
N VAL A 96 -4.13 2.06 -3.54
CA VAL A 96 -2.81 2.63 -3.30
C VAL A 96 -2.69 3.93 -4.08
N ARG A 97 -2.81 5.05 -3.36
CA ARG A 97 -2.56 6.38 -3.88
C ARG A 97 -1.08 6.74 -3.69
N PRO A 98 -0.39 7.28 -4.70
CA PRO A 98 0.96 7.82 -4.53
C PRO A 98 1.01 8.89 -3.43
N VAL A 99 2.14 8.98 -2.72
CA VAL A 99 2.38 10.08 -1.76
C VAL A 99 2.45 11.39 -2.53
N CYS A 100 1.74 12.42 -2.06
CA CYS A 100 1.89 13.76 -2.60
C CYS A 100 3.31 14.28 -2.36
N GLN A 101 4.01 14.67 -3.42
CA GLN A 101 5.37 15.21 -3.35
C GLN A 101 5.51 16.47 -2.48
N TYR A 102 4.40 17.19 -2.23
CA TYR A 102 4.39 18.40 -1.40
C TYR A 102 4.04 18.13 0.06
N GLY A 103 3.68 16.89 0.43
CA GLY A 103 3.29 16.50 1.78
C GLY A 103 2.31 17.49 2.42
N ASP A 104 2.53 17.82 3.69
CA ASP A 104 1.67 18.74 4.47
C ASP A 104 1.62 20.18 3.92
N LYS A 105 2.54 20.53 3.02
CA LYS A 105 2.61 21.85 2.38
C LYS A 105 1.82 21.91 1.07
N CYS A 106 1.11 20.84 0.71
CA CYS A 106 0.32 20.77 -0.51
C CYS A 106 -0.84 21.77 -0.49
N ARG A 107 -0.84 22.73 -1.42
CA ARG A 107 -1.94 23.70 -1.57
C ARG A 107 -3.20 23.09 -2.18
N GLU A 108 -3.05 21.93 -2.82
CA GLU A 108 -4.15 21.23 -3.50
C GLU A 108 -4.83 20.19 -2.59
N GLN A 109 -4.42 20.08 -1.32
CA GLN A 109 -5.01 19.14 -0.36
C GLN A 109 -6.52 19.29 -0.18
N HIS A 110 -7.10 20.45 -0.51
CA HIS A 110 -8.54 20.71 -0.42
C HIS A 110 -9.31 20.36 -1.69
N LYS A 111 -8.62 20.10 -2.81
CA LYS A 111 -9.25 19.73 -4.09
C LYS A 111 -9.64 18.26 -4.05
N PHE A 112 -10.88 17.98 -4.40
CA PHE A 112 -11.44 16.63 -4.39
C PHE A 112 -10.62 15.66 -5.27
N ASP A 113 -10.36 16.03 -6.52
CA ASP A 113 -9.63 15.20 -7.48
C ASP A 113 -8.21 14.86 -6.99
N HIS A 114 -7.57 15.81 -6.30
CA HIS A 114 -6.24 15.64 -5.73
C HIS A 114 -6.26 14.64 -4.57
N LYS A 115 -7.22 14.76 -3.64
CA LYS A 115 -7.39 13.80 -2.54
C LYS A 115 -7.64 12.39 -3.05
N VAL A 116 -8.49 12.24 -4.05
CA VAL A 116 -8.79 10.91 -4.62
C VAL A 116 -7.56 10.30 -5.32
N SER A 117 -6.64 11.12 -5.81
CA SER A 117 -5.46 10.65 -6.57
C SER A 117 -4.19 10.51 -5.72
N TYR A 118 -4.05 11.24 -4.62
CA TYR A 118 -2.82 11.32 -3.83
C TYR A 118 -3.09 11.19 -2.33
N ARG A 119 -2.22 10.46 -1.63
CA ARG A 119 -2.22 10.44 -0.16
C ARG A 119 -1.30 11.53 0.40
N HIS A 120 -1.71 12.17 1.48
CA HIS A 120 -0.82 13.01 2.28
C HIS A 120 -0.47 12.24 3.55
N PRO A 121 0.79 12.28 4.03
CA PRO A 121 1.09 11.77 5.35
C PRO A 121 0.21 12.52 6.34
N SER A 122 -0.72 11.84 7.01
CA SER A 122 -1.44 12.49 8.09
C SER A 122 -0.44 12.81 9.20
N THR A 123 -0.62 13.95 9.86
CA THR A 123 0.15 14.27 11.09
C THR A 123 -0.12 13.26 12.21
N SER A 124 -1.26 12.55 12.13
CA SER A 124 -1.48 11.29 12.83
C SER A 124 -0.71 10.19 12.12
N ALA A 125 0.21 9.53 12.82
CA ALA A 125 1.12 8.49 12.34
C ALA A 125 0.44 7.19 11.82
N ASP A 126 -0.79 7.27 11.32
CA ASP A 126 -1.71 6.14 11.11
C ASP A 126 -1.95 5.78 9.63
N GLY A 127 -1.42 6.55 8.68
CA GLY A 127 -1.65 6.29 7.24
C GLY A 127 -0.76 5.18 6.64
N VAL A 128 0.33 4.88 7.32
CA VAL A 128 1.09 3.63 7.18
C VAL A 128 1.04 3.07 8.59
N VAL A 129 0.46 1.89 8.80
CA VAL A 129 0.60 1.22 10.09
C VAL A 129 2.10 1.15 10.38
N GLN A 130 2.61 2.03 11.25
CA GLN A 130 3.87 1.79 11.92
C GLN A 130 3.60 0.57 12.76
N TYR A 131 4.17 -0.56 12.33
CA TYR A 131 3.89 -1.85 12.93
C TYR A 131 4.56 -1.92 14.30
N TYR A 132 3.91 -1.35 15.32
CA TYR A 132 4.30 -1.43 16.74
C TYR A 132 3.88 -2.78 17.36
N GLY A 133 3.98 -3.88 16.62
CA GLY A 133 3.66 -5.22 17.13
C GLY A 133 2.20 -5.44 17.55
N SER A 134 1.27 -4.55 17.20
CA SER A 134 -0.13 -4.57 17.68
C SER A 134 -1.04 -5.58 16.97
N ASN A 135 -0.48 -6.57 16.27
CA ASN A 135 -1.23 -7.64 15.60
C ASN A 135 -1.55 -8.83 16.51
N GLU A 136 -1.31 -8.75 17.83
CA GLU A 136 -1.77 -9.78 18.76
C GLU A 136 -3.31 -9.91 18.78
N ASP A 137 -4.03 -8.85 18.40
CA ASP A 137 -5.51 -8.82 18.35
C ASP A 137 -6.10 -8.66 16.93
N THR A 138 -5.27 -8.57 15.89
CA THR A 138 -5.78 -8.56 14.50
C THR A 138 -5.96 -9.99 14.05
N ASP A 139 -7.13 -10.55 14.34
CA ASP A 139 -7.56 -11.84 13.82
C ASP A 139 -7.71 -11.69 12.29
N PHE A 140 -6.66 -12.06 11.56
CA PHE A 140 -6.76 -12.34 10.13
C PHE A 140 -7.65 -13.57 10.02
N VAL A 141 -8.96 -13.33 10.08
CA VAL A 141 -10.00 -14.35 10.11
C VAL A 141 -9.61 -15.44 9.14
N GLN A 142 -9.39 -16.63 9.70
CA GLN A 142 -9.29 -17.89 8.98
C GLN A 142 -10.58 -18.05 8.15
N ASN A 143 -10.60 -17.50 6.95
CA ASN A 143 -11.58 -17.87 5.94
C ASN A 143 -11.08 -19.19 5.34
N GLN A 144 -11.51 -20.27 5.98
CA GLN A 144 -11.43 -21.66 5.50
C GLN A 144 -12.08 -21.81 4.12
#